data_AF-B9UZZ0-F1
#
_entry.id   AF-B9UZZ0-F1
#
_cell.length_a   1.000
_cell.length_b   1.000
_cell.length_c   1.000
_cell.angle_alpha   90.00
_cell.angle_beta   90.00
_cell.angle_gamma   90.00
#
_symmetry.space_group_name_H-M   'P 1'
#
loop_
_entity.id
_entity.type
_entity.pdbx_description
1 polymer ?
#
loop_
_entity_poly.entity_id
_entity_poly.type
_entity_poly.pdbx_seq_one_letter_code
_entity_poly.pdbx_strand_id
1 'polypeptide(L)'
;DLRPMVQLDGGRFATSDLNDLYRRVINRNNRLARLQEILAPGIIVRNEKRMLQEAVDALIDNGRRGRTVVGANNRALKSLSDIIEGKQGRFRQNLLGKRVDYSGRSVIVVGPKLKMHQCGLPKKMAIELFQPFVIHRLIRQNIINNIKAAKKLIQKGDDEVMQVLQEVIEGHPILLNRAPTLHRLGIQAFEPKLVGGRAIQLHPLVCPAFNADFDGDQMAVHVPLALEAQTEARMLMLASNNILSPATGEPIVTPSQDMVLGSYYLTALQPNFKKPNFGDNQKTYASLEDVIFAFEDKRVGL
;
A
#
# COMPACT_ATOMS: atom_id res chain seq x y z
N ASP A 1 6.66 16.58 -24.66
CA ASP A 1 6.31 15.46 -23.76
C ASP A 1 4.89 15.44 -23.20
N LEU A 2 4.29 16.56 -22.76
CA LEU A 2 2.95 16.54 -22.12
C LEU A 2 1.77 16.12 -23.03
N ARG A 3 1.97 16.17 -24.35
CA ARG A 3 1.01 15.74 -25.38
C ARG A 3 1.70 14.81 -26.38
N PRO A 4 2.14 13.63 -25.95
CA PRO A 4 3.06 12.81 -26.73
C PRO A 4 2.38 12.24 -27.98
N MET A 5 3.22 11.95 -28.97
CA MET A 5 2.89 11.10 -30.10
C MET A 5 3.89 9.96 -30.07
N VAL A 6 3.38 8.75 -29.86
CA VAL A 6 4.20 7.55 -29.64
C VAL A 6 3.93 6.58 -30.77
N GLN A 7 5.00 6.06 -31.37
CA GLN A 7 4.89 4.99 -32.35
C GLN A 7 4.66 3.66 -31.62
N LEU A 8 3.66 2.92 -32.07
CA LEU A 8 3.34 1.57 -31.60
C LEU A 8 3.94 0.54 -32.55
N ASP A 9 4.10 -0.68 -32.05
CA ASP A 9 4.51 -1.83 -32.86
C ASP A 9 3.55 -2.00 -34.05
N GLY A 10 4.10 -2.25 -35.24
CA GLY A 10 3.35 -2.33 -36.49
C GLY A 10 3.12 -0.98 -37.20
N GLY A 11 3.88 0.07 -36.86
CA GLY A 11 3.91 1.34 -37.60
C GLY A 11 2.71 2.26 -37.36
N ARG A 12 1.85 1.93 -36.39
CA ARG A 12 0.73 2.78 -35.97
C ARG A 12 1.23 3.88 -35.03
N PHE A 13 0.50 4.99 -34.95
CA PHE A 13 0.81 6.07 -34.02
C PHE A 13 -0.33 6.26 -33.02
N ALA A 14 0.03 6.41 -31.74
CA ALA A 14 -0.87 6.84 -30.68
C ALA A 14 -0.61 8.32 -30.40
N THR A 15 -1.66 9.14 -30.45
CA THR A 15 -1.60 10.58 -30.25
C THR A 15 -2.46 10.99 -29.06
N SER A 16 -2.02 12.01 -28.32
CA SER A 16 -2.87 12.67 -27.31
C SER A 16 -4.06 13.39 -27.99
N ASP A 17 -5.26 13.27 -27.40
CA ASP A 17 -6.48 13.99 -27.81
C ASP A 17 -6.26 15.51 -27.97
N LEU A 18 -5.39 16.10 -27.13
CA LEU A 18 -5.04 17.52 -27.21
C LEU A 18 -4.44 17.89 -28.56
N ASN A 19 -3.67 17.00 -29.19
CA ASN A 19 -3.04 17.29 -30.47
C ASN A 19 -4.10 17.49 -31.58
N ASP A 20 -5.22 16.77 -31.51
CA ASP A 20 -6.34 16.95 -32.44
C ASP A 20 -7.07 18.28 -32.21
N LEU A 21 -7.25 18.68 -30.95
CA LEU A 21 -7.86 19.96 -30.59
C LEU A 21 -6.97 21.13 -31.02
N TYR A 22 -5.66 21.07 -30.73
CA TYR A 22 -4.69 22.06 -31.21
C TYR A 22 -4.66 22.15 -32.74
N ARG A 23 -4.66 21.01 -33.44
CA ARG A 23 -4.69 20.97 -34.91
C ARG A 23 -5.92 21.66 -35.48
N ARG A 24 -7.10 21.49 -34.85
CA ARG A 24 -8.32 22.22 -35.28
C ARG A 24 -8.16 23.73 -35.12
N VAL A 25 -7.66 24.20 -33.98
CA VAL A 25 -7.44 25.64 -33.74
C VAL A 25 -6.49 26.22 -34.78
N ILE A 26 -5.36 25.57 -35.03
CA ILE A 26 -4.36 26.01 -36.02
C ILE A 26 -4.97 26.07 -37.42
N ASN A 27 -5.67 25.02 -37.85
CA ASN A 27 -6.28 24.96 -39.18
C ASN A 27 -7.35 26.06 -39.37
N ARG A 28 -8.17 26.31 -38.35
CA ARG A 28 -9.20 27.37 -38.37
C ARG A 28 -8.57 28.76 -38.39
N ASN A 29 -7.51 28.98 -37.61
CA ASN A 29 -6.80 30.25 -37.59
C ASN A 29 -6.13 30.55 -38.94
N ASN A 30 -5.44 29.58 -39.52
CA ASN A 30 -4.81 29.73 -40.84
C ASN A 30 -5.84 29.96 -41.95
N ARG A 31 -7.01 29.31 -41.85
CA ARG A 31 -8.12 29.55 -42.79
C ARG A 31 -8.71 30.96 -42.65
N LEU A 32 -8.88 31.44 -41.42
CA LEU A 32 -9.36 32.79 -41.15
C LEU A 32 -8.39 33.84 -41.71
N ALA A 33 -7.08 33.67 -41.50
CA ALA A 33 -6.05 34.57 -42.05
C ALA A 33 -6.15 34.67 -43.58
N ARG A 34 -6.24 33.54 -44.29
CA ARG A 34 -6.41 33.52 -45.75
C ARG A 34 -7.70 34.19 -46.21
N LEU A 35 -8.81 34.01 -45.49
CA LEU A 35 -10.09 34.66 -45.82
C LEU A 35 -10.02 36.18 -45.64
N GLN A 36 -9.20 36.67 -44.71
CA GLN A 36 -8.96 38.10 -44.53
C GLN A 36 -8.08 38.68 -45.64
N GLU A 37 -7.04 37.95 -46.06
CA GLU A 37 -6.17 38.34 -47.18
C GLU A 37 -6.95 38.49 -48.50
N ILE A 38 -7.90 37.58 -48.76
CA ILE A 38 -8.72 37.58 -49.98
C ILE A 38 -9.92 38.55 -49.86
N LEU A 39 -10.02 39.33 -48.77
CA LEU A 39 -11.14 40.26 -48.50
C LEU A 39 -12.51 39.58 -48.65
N ALA A 40 -12.64 38.36 -48.12
CA ALA A 40 -13.87 37.60 -48.21
C ALA A 40 -15.06 38.34 -47.55
N PRO A 41 -16.30 38.13 -48.03
CA PRO A 41 -17.49 38.76 -47.48
C PRO A 41 -17.61 38.64 -45.96
N GLY A 42 -18.10 39.70 -45.31
CA GLY A 42 -18.16 39.80 -43.84
C GLY A 42 -18.91 38.65 -43.15
N ILE A 43 -19.91 38.05 -43.82
CA ILE A 43 -20.65 36.88 -43.31
C ILE A 43 -19.74 35.66 -43.17
N ILE A 44 -18.90 35.39 -44.19
CA ILE A 44 -17.98 34.24 -44.20
C ILE A 44 -16.91 34.42 -43.11
N VAL A 45 -16.35 35.62 -43.00
CA VAL A 45 -15.36 35.94 -41.96
C VAL A 45 -15.96 35.80 -40.56
N ARG A 46 -17.21 36.25 -40.34
CA ARG A 46 -17.91 36.08 -39.06
C ARG A 46 -18.12 34.60 -38.71
N ASN A 47 -18.51 33.77 -39.69
CA ASN A 47 -18.70 32.35 -39.45
C ASN A 47 -17.38 31.63 -39.12
N GLU A 48 -16.27 31.96 -39.81
CA GLU A 48 -14.98 31.34 -39.50
C GLU A 48 -14.44 31.81 -38.14
N LYS A 49 -14.68 33.07 -37.74
CA LYS A 49 -14.40 33.55 -36.37
C LYS A 49 -15.17 32.75 -35.32
N ARG A 50 -16.47 32.48 -35.54
CA ARG A 50 -17.27 31.63 -34.65
C ARG A 50 -16.69 30.22 -34.56
N MET A 51 -16.31 29.63 -35.69
CA MET A 51 -15.74 28.28 -35.76
C MET A 51 -14.37 28.18 -35.07
N LEU A 52 -13.55 29.22 -35.16
CA LEU A 52 -12.29 29.32 -34.42
C LEU A 52 -12.56 29.42 -32.91
N GLN A 53 -13.53 30.24 -32.48
CA GLN A 53 -13.92 30.33 -31.08
C GLN A 53 -14.37 28.96 -30.52
N GLU A 54 -15.22 28.24 -31.26
CA GLU A 54 -15.66 26.89 -30.84
C GLU A 54 -14.51 25.89 -30.76
N ALA A 55 -13.49 26.00 -31.62
CA ALA A 55 -12.30 25.16 -31.55
C ALA A 55 -11.44 25.49 -30.32
N VAL A 56 -11.33 26.77 -29.94
CA VAL A 56 -10.62 27.19 -28.72
C VAL A 56 -11.40 26.77 -27.48
N ASP A 57 -12.72 26.96 -27.46
CA ASP A 57 -13.59 26.53 -26.37
C ASP A 57 -13.43 25.02 -26.14
N ALA A 58 -13.46 24.21 -27.21
CA ALA A 58 -13.26 22.76 -27.10
C ALA A 58 -11.83 22.36 -26.67
N LEU A 59 -10.81 23.16 -26.99
CA LEU A 59 -9.44 22.91 -26.52
C LEU A 59 -9.30 23.12 -25.01
N ILE A 60 -9.91 24.19 -24.49
CA ILE A 60 -9.87 24.53 -23.07
C ILE A 60 -10.78 23.59 -22.27
N ASP A 61 -12.05 23.49 -22.67
CA ASP A 61 -13.11 22.82 -21.91
C ASP A 61 -14.18 22.23 -22.86
N ASN A 62 -13.94 21.00 -23.30
CA ASN A 62 -14.77 20.34 -24.32
C ASN A 62 -16.10 19.89 -23.74
N GLY A 63 -17.20 20.51 -24.21
CA GLY A 63 -18.55 20.16 -23.79
C GLY A 63 -19.20 21.17 -22.85
N ARG A 64 -18.47 22.20 -22.41
CA ARG A 64 -19.05 23.29 -21.62
C ARG A 64 -20.05 24.14 -22.40
N ARG A 65 -19.83 24.31 -23.70
CA ARG A 65 -20.74 25.01 -24.62
C ARG A 65 -21.02 24.18 -25.86
N GLY A 66 -22.30 23.96 -26.14
CA GLY A 66 -22.75 23.26 -27.34
C GLY A 66 -22.44 21.77 -27.34
N ARG A 67 -22.24 21.21 -28.54
CA ARG A 67 -22.01 19.77 -28.74
C ARG A 67 -20.54 19.43 -28.54
N THR A 68 -20.28 18.36 -27.79
CA THR A 68 -18.92 17.85 -27.57
C THR A 68 -18.25 17.46 -28.87
N VAL A 69 -16.98 17.85 -28.97
CA VAL A 69 -16.13 17.40 -30.07
C VAL A 69 -15.76 15.94 -29.86
N VAL A 70 -16.16 15.10 -30.82
CA VAL A 70 -15.84 13.66 -30.84
C VAL A 70 -14.70 13.34 -31.81
N GLY A 71 -13.91 12.33 -31.44
CA GLY A 71 -12.87 11.75 -32.29
C GLY A 71 -13.38 10.59 -33.16
N ALA A 72 -12.46 9.89 -33.82
CA ALA A 72 -12.78 8.81 -34.78
C ALA A 72 -13.61 7.65 -34.20
N ASN A 73 -13.54 7.41 -32.89
CA ASN A 73 -14.26 6.33 -32.20
C ASN A 73 -15.56 6.83 -31.53
N ASN A 74 -16.12 7.96 -31.94
CA ASN A 74 -17.26 8.64 -31.29
C ASN A 74 -17.03 8.97 -29.79
N ARG A 75 -15.80 8.83 -29.30
CA ARG A 75 -15.41 9.24 -27.95
C ARG A 75 -15.17 10.74 -27.93
N ALA A 76 -15.68 11.42 -26.90
CA ALA A 76 -15.35 12.81 -26.63
C ALA A 76 -13.84 12.97 -26.41
N LEU A 77 -13.25 13.95 -27.08
CA LEU A 77 -11.83 14.29 -26.91
C LEU A 77 -11.62 14.94 -25.54
N LYS A 78 -10.56 14.55 -24.84
CA LYS A 78 -10.19 15.17 -23.56
C LYS A 78 -9.57 16.55 -23.79
N SER A 79 -10.13 17.55 -23.12
CA SER A 79 -9.66 18.95 -23.11
C SER A 79 -8.57 19.19 -22.06
N LEU A 80 -8.07 20.42 -21.98
CA LEU A 80 -7.10 20.80 -20.94
C LEU A 80 -7.69 20.74 -19.53
N SER A 81 -8.93 21.20 -19.34
CA SER A 81 -9.63 21.09 -18.05
C SER A 81 -9.81 19.64 -17.61
N ASP A 82 -10.18 18.74 -18.53
CA ASP A 82 -10.37 17.30 -18.24
C ASP A 82 -9.11 16.58 -17.75
N ILE A 83 -7.93 17.09 -18.12
CA ILE A 83 -6.65 16.53 -17.66
C ILE A 83 -6.38 16.88 -16.20
N ILE A 84 -6.97 17.97 -15.72
CA ILE A 84 -6.79 18.48 -14.37
C ILE A 84 -7.87 17.91 -13.44
N GLU A 85 -9.11 17.89 -13.91
CA GLU A 85 -10.29 17.54 -13.13
C GLU A 85 -10.62 16.04 -13.09
N GLY A 86 -11.45 15.65 -12.13
CA GLY A 86 -11.96 14.29 -12.01
C GLY A 86 -11.01 13.29 -11.35
N LYS A 87 -11.45 12.02 -11.27
CA LYS A 87 -10.71 10.93 -10.61
C LYS A 87 -9.40 10.56 -11.34
N GLN A 88 -9.42 10.65 -12.68
CA GLN A 88 -8.26 10.41 -13.54
C GLN A 88 -7.51 11.72 -13.86
N GLY A 89 -7.88 12.82 -13.20
CA GLY A 89 -7.21 14.11 -13.35
C GLY A 89 -5.91 14.16 -12.57
N ARG A 90 -5.03 15.09 -12.95
CA ARG A 90 -3.69 15.23 -12.38
C ARG A 90 -3.67 15.38 -10.87
N PHE A 91 -4.59 16.16 -10.30
CA PHE A 91 -4.59 16.39 -8.85
C PHE A 91 -4.80 15.10 -8.06
N ARG A 92 -5.83 14.33 -8.41
CA ARG A 92 -6.18 13.13 -7.65
C ARG A 92 -5.26 11.95 -7.96
N GLN A 93 -4.95 11.72 -9.23
CA GLN A 93 -4.25 10.51 -9.66
C GLN A 93 -2.72 10.62 -9.57
N ASN A 94 -2.16 11.82 -9.73
CA ASN A 94 -0.71 12.00 -9.88
C ASN A 94 -0.09 12.85 -8.78
N LEU A 95 -0.83 13.75 -8.16
CA LEU A 95 -0.31 14.58 -7.05
C LEU A 95 -0.60 13.95 -5.70
N LEU A 96 -1.85 13.58 -5.42
CA LEU A 96 -2.24 12.97 -4.15
C LEU A 96 -1.94 11.47 -4.08
N GLY A 97 -2.20 10.74 -5.17
CA GLY A 97 -1.78 9.36 -5.33
C GLY A 97 -0.53 9.27 -6.19
N LYS A 98 0.45 8.45 -5.79
CA LYS A 98 1.60 8.11 -6.63
C LYS A 98 1.93 6.64 -6.47
N ARG A 99 2.48 6.05 -7.54
CA ARG A 99 3.20 4.79 -7.42
C ARG A 99 4.55 5.11 -6.76
N VAL A 100 4.94 4.27 -5.80
CA VAL A 100 6.15 4.48 -5.01
C VAL A 100 7.06 3.26 -5.16
N ASP A 101 8.35 3.53 -5.29
CA ASP A 101 9.39 2.50 -5.25
C ASP A 101 9.55 1.96 -3.82
N TYR A 102 10.40 0.95 -3.63
CA TYR A 102 10.63 0.30 -2.34
C TYR A 102 9.33 -0.19 -1.67
N SER A 103 8.43 -0.73 -2.50
CA SER A 103 7.14 -1.26 -2.07
C SER A 103 6.88 -2.64 -2.65
N GLY A 104 6.10 -3.43 -1.92
CA GLY A 104 5.72 -4.80 -2.29
C GLY A 104 4.29 -5.10 -1.87
N ARG A 105 3.74 -6.21 -2.35
CA ARG A 105 2.43 -6.72 -1.91
C ARG A 105 2.44 -8.24 -1.88
N SER A 106 1.85 -8.83 -0.84
CA SER A 106 1.58 -10.26 -0.80
C SER A 106 0.36 -10.57 0.07
N VAL A 107 -0.11 -11.81 -0.03
CA VAL A 107 -1.17 -12.36 0.81
C VAL A 107 -0.69 -12.42 2.26
N ILE A 108 -1.58 -12.14 3.20
CA ILE A 108 -1.30 -12.26 4.63
C ILE A 108 -1.74 -13.61 5.20
N VAL A 109 -1.00 -14.09 6.18
CA VAL A 109 -1.30 -15.27 6.98
C VAL A 109 -1.09 -14.97 8.46
N VAL A 110 -1.73 -15.73 9.34
CA VAL A 110 -1.63 -15.51 10.78
C VAL A 110 -0.23 -15.89 11.31
N GLY A 111 0.36 -15.02 12.13
CA GLY A 111 1.64 -15.25 12.81
C GLY A 111 1.50 -15.22 14.32
N PRO A 112 0.95 -16.28 14.97
CA PRO A 112 0.63 -16.26 16.40
C PRO A 112 1.86 -16.23 17.33
N LYS A 113 3.04 -16.61 16.81
CA LYS A 113 4.32 -16.60 17.55
C LYS A 113 5.03 -15.23 17.49
N LEU A 114 4.51 -14.29 16.72
CA LEU A 114 5.09 -12.96 16.59
C LEU A 114 4.79 -12.13 17.84
N LYS A 115 5.66 -11.18 18.15
CA LYS A 115 5.30 -10.12 19.10
C LYS A 115 4.45 -9.06 18.37
N MET A 116 3.70 -8.27 19.13
CA MET A 116 2.79 -7.27 18.54
C MET A 116 3.47 -6.25 17.61
N HIS A 117 4.73 -5.88 17.87
CA HIS A 117 5.51 -4.97 17.02
C HIS A 117 6.21 -5.66 15.84
N GLN A 118 6.03 -6.97 15.67
CA GLN A 118 6.74 -7.77 14.66
C GLN A 118 5.81 -8.22 13.55
N CYS A 119 6.37 -8.35 12.34
CA CYS A 119 5.70 -9.00 11.22
C CYS A 119 6.65 -10.00 10.55
N GLY A 120 6.12 -11.04 9.92
CA GLY A 120 6.92 -11.95 9.10
C GLY A 120 7.01 -11.44 7.68
N LEU A 121 8.22 -11.16 7.19
CA LEU A 121 8.49 -10.73 5.82
C LEU A 121 9.14 -11.87 5.02
N PRO A 122 8.56 -12.28 3.87
CA PRO A 122 9.16 -13.33 3.04
C PRO A 122 10.56 -12.95 2.55
N LYS A 123 11.51 -13.89 2.66
CA LYS A 123 12.91 -13.68 2.23
C LYS A 123 13.04 -13.09 0.82
N LYS A 124 12.29 -13.61 -0.16
CA LYS A 124 12.33 -13.10 -1.55
C LYS A 124 11.87 -11.66 -1.68
N MET A 125 10.83 -11.28 -0.94
CA MET A 125 10.33 -9.91 -0.93
C MET A 125 11.34 -8.98 -0.24
N ALA A 126 11.89 -9.42 0.89
CA ALA A 126 12.86 -8.65 1.66
C ALA A 126 14.12 -8.35 0.84
N ILE A 127 14.67 -9.33 0.11
CA ILE A 127 15.83 -9.13 -0.76
C ILE A 127 15.60 -8.02 -1.78
N GLU A 128 14.43 -8.00 -2.43
CA GLU A 128 14.12 -7.01 -3.46
C GLU A 128 13.94 -5.62 -2.85
N LEU A 129 13.20 -5.53 -1.74
CA LEU A 129 12.95 -4.26 -1.05
C LEU A 129 14.22 -3.64 -0.47
N PHE A 130 15.15 -4.45 0.03
CA PHE A 130 16.38 -3.99 0.68
C PHE A 130 17.62 -4.13 -0.22
N GLN A 131 17.44 -4.40 -1.52
CA GLN A 131 18.54 -4.73 -2.43
C GLN A 131 19.70 -3.72 -2.38
N PRO A 132 19.49 -2.39 -2.40
CA PRO A 132 20.60 -1.43 -2.37
C PRO A 132 21.38 -1.48 -1.05
N PHE A 133 20.70 -1.69 0.08
CA PHE A 133 21.32 -1.79 1.40
C PHE A 133 22.16 -3.05 1.53
N VAL A 134 21.66 -4.17 1.01
CA VAL A 134 22.39 -5.45 0.96
C VAL A 134 23.66 -5.29 0.12
N ILE A 135 23.56 -4.70 -1.07
CA ILE A 135 24.73 -4.45 -1.94
C ILE A 135 25.77 -3.57 -1.22
N HIS A 136 25.32 -2.50 -0.58
CA HIS A 136 26.20 -1.59 0.15
C HIS A 136 26.94 -2.32 1.29
N ARG A 137 26.22 -3.15 2.05
CA ARG A 137 26.79 -3.92 3.17
C ARG A 137 27.79 -4.98 2.71
N LEU A 138 27.49 -5.71 1.63
CA LEU A 138 28.40 -6.69 1.01
C LEU A 138 29.72 -6.06 0.57
N ILE A 139 29.67 -4.86 -0.01
CA ILE A 139 30.87 -4.11 -0.40
C ILE A 139 31.64 -3.65 0.84
N ARG A 140 30.95 -3.12 1.85
CA ARG A 140 31.58 -2.64 3.08
C ARG A 140 32.27 -3.74 3.88
N GLN A 141 31.77 -4.97 3.82
CA GLN A 141 32.37 -6.15 4.45
C GLN A 141 33.49 -6.79 3.60
N ASN A 142 33.85 -6.20 2.44
CA ASN A 142 34.84 -6.72 1.49
C ASN A 142 34.52 -8.13 0.95
N ILE A 143 33.26 -8.55 0.97
CA ILE A 143 32.82 -9.83 0.39
C ILE A 143 32.83 -9.71 -1.15
N ILE A 144 32.48 -8.53 -1.66
CA ILE A 144 32.37 -8.26 -3.11
C ILE A 144 32.92 -6.87 -3.43
N ASN A 145 33.68 -6.76 -4.52
CA ASN A 145 34.31 -5.49 -4.93
C ASN A 145 33.48 -4.69 -5.95
N ASN A 146 32.43 -5.27 -6.54
CA ASN A 146 31.66 -4.64 -7.63
C ASN A 146 30.15 -4.86 -7.49
N ILE A 147 29.36 -3.80 -7.73
CA ILE A 147 27.89 -3.81 -7.76
C ILE A 147 27.34 -4.89 -8.70
N LYS A 148 27.96 -5.08 -9.88
CA LYS A 148 27.52 -6.12 -10.83
C LYS A 148 27.67 -7.54 -10.27
N ALA A 149 28.78 -7.80 -9.57
CA ALA A 149 29.00 -9.08 -8.93
C ALA A 149 28.01 -9.29 -7.77
N ALA A 150 27.71 -8.25 -7.00
CA ALA A 150 26.70 -8.30 -5.93
C ALA A 150 25.32 -8.65 -6.45
N LYS A 151 24.88 -8.04 -7.57
CA LYS A 151 23.61 -8.41 -8.21
C LYS A 151 23.56 -9.87 -8.64
N LYS A 152 24.66 -10.40 -9.18
CA LYS A 152 24.76 -11.83 -9.58
C LYS A 152 24.71 -12.76 -8.38
N LEU A 153 25.34 -12.38 -7.26
CA LEU A 153 25.36 -13.16 -6.03
C LEU A 153 23.97 -13.17 -5.37
N ILE A 154 23.27 -12.03 -5.34
CA ILE A 154 21.88 -11.93 -4.90
C ILE A 154 20.95 -12.82 -5.73
N GLN A 155 21.14 -12.88 -7.06
CA GLN A 155 20.34 -13.76 -7.94
C GLN A 155 20.57 -15.25 -7.69
N LYS A 156 21.78 -15.65 -7.29
CA LYS A 156 22.08 -17.04 -6.92
C LYS A 156 21.43 -17.45 -5.59
N GLY A 157 21.25 -16.49 -4.68
CA GLY A 157 20.64 -16.72 -3.38
C GLY A 157 21.56 -17.42 -2.39
N ASP A 158 22.85 -17.08 -2.39
CA ASP A 158 23.82 -17.62 -1.42
C ASP A 158 23.45 -17.30 0.04
N ASP A 159 23.82 -18.21 0.95
CA ASP A 159 23.54 -18.09 2.38
C ASP A 159 24.18 -16.83 3.01
N GLU A 160 25.33 -16.40 2.51
CA GLU A 160 25.98 -15.15 2.94
C GLU A 160 25.07 -13.93 2.72
N VAL A 161 24.34 -13.89 1.60
CA VAL A 161 23.39 -12.79 1.32
C VAL A 161 22.25 -12.80 2.33
N MET A 162 21.79 -13.98 2.73
CA MET A 162 20.70 -14.11 3.70
C MET A 162 21.15 -13.64 5.09
N GLN A 163 22.40 -13.91 5.47
CA GLN A 163 22.97 -13.39 6.71
C GLN A 163 23.09 -11.87 6.68
N VAL A 164 23.63 -11.32 5.60
CA VAL A 164 23.75 -9.86 5.42
C VAL A 164 22.36 -9.19 5.40
N LEU A 165 21.38 -9.82 4.76
CA LEU A 165 20.00 -9.33 4.75
C LEU A 165 19.41 -9.28 6.17
N GLN A 166 19.66 -10.29 6.99
CA GLN A 166 19.20 -10.32 8.38
C GLN A 166 19.80 -9.16 9.20
N GLU A 167 21.09 -8.86 9.02
CA GLU A 167 21.74 -7.70 9.65
C GLU A 167 21.17 -6.36 9.19
N VAL A 168 20.85 -6.23 7.89
CA VAL A 168 20.31 -5.00 7.31
C VAL A 168 18.89 -4.71 7.80
N ILE A 169 18.10 -5.76 7.99
CA ILE A 169 16.70 -5.66 8.41
C ILE A 169 16.57 -5.41 9.91
N GLU A 170 17.55 -5.87 10.70
CA GLU A 170 17.55 -5.67 12.13
C GLU A 170 17.54 -4.18 12.48
N GLY A 171 16.51 -3.75 13.21
CA GLY A 171 16.33 -2.34 13.56
C GLY A 171 15.76 -1.46 12.44
N HIS A 172 15.39 -2.00 11.28
CA HIS A 172 14.79 -1.23 10.18
C HIS A 172 13.26 -1.49 10.09
N PRO A 173 12.39 -0.58 10.59
CA PRO A 173 10.95 -0.81 10.57
C PRO A 173 10.40 -0.73 9.15
N ILE A 174 9.34 -1.51 8.87
CA ILE A 174 8.57 -1.43 7.62
C ILE A 174 7.14 -1.02 7.91
N LEU A 175 6.45 -0.45 6.92
CA LEU A 175 5.04 -0.10 7.02
C LEU A 175 4.19 -1.15 6.32
N LEU A 176 3.19 -1.68 7.02
CA LEU A 176 2.14 -2.50 6.42
C LEU A 176 0.88 -1.67 6.24
N ASN A 177 0.23 -1.84 5.08
CA ASN A 177 -1.00 -1.15 4.73
C ASN A 177 -2.00 -2.13 4.08
N ARG A 178 -3.25 -2.07 4.52
CA ARG A 178 -4.37 -2.75 3.85
C ARG A 178 -5.34 -1.72 3.27
N ALA A 179 -5.69 -1.90 2.00
CA ALA A 179 -6.71 -1.10 1.34
C ALA A 179 -8.11 -1.75 1.54
N PRO A 180 -9.18 -0.95 1.76
CA PRO A 180 -9.20 0.50 1.87
C PRO A 180 -8.70 1.01 3.24
N THR A 181 -7.86 2.06 3.24
CA THR A 181 -7.38 2.70 4.46
C THR A 181 -8.41 3.70 4.98
N LEU A 182 -9.24 3.30 5.95
CA LEU A 182 -10.34 4.13 6.49
C LEU A 182 -9.89 5.11 7.59
N HIS A 183 -8.84 4.75 8.32
CA HIS A 183 -8.30 5.54 9.42
C HIS A 183 -6.79 5.29 9.55
N ARG A 184 -6.10 6.10 10.37
CA ARG A 184 -4.63 6.05 10.49
C ARG A 184 -4.08 4.65 10.85
N LEU A 185 -4.81 3.87 11.64
CA LEU A 185 -4.39 2.52 12.04
C LEU A 185 -4.43 1.48 10.90
N GLY A 186 -4.98 1.84 9.74
CA GLY A 186 -4.86 1.02 8.53
C GLY A 186 -3.45 1.05 7.92
N ILE A 187 -2.53 1.84 8.49
CA ILE A 187 -1.10 1.79 8.22
C ILE A 187 -0.35 1.75 9.57
N GLN A 188 0.44 0.72 9.81
CA GLN A 188 1.26 0.61 11.03
C GLN A 188 2.66 0.14 10.69
N ALA A 189 3.61 0.47 11.57
CA ALA A 189 4.99 0.02 11.47
C ALA A 189 5.22 -1.26 12.25
N PHE A 190 6.09 -2.10 11.70
CA PHE A 190 6.50 -3.37 12.30
C PHE A 190 8.00 -3.58 12.09
N GLU A 191 8.62 -4.31 13.03
CA GLU A 191 9.95 -4.86 12.84
C GLU A 191 9.85 -6.15 12.01
N PRO A 192 10.56 -6.26 10.88
CA PRO A 192 10.46 -7.43 10.03
C PRO A 192 11.26 -8.60 10.63
N LYS A 193 10.65 -9.77 10.64
CA LYS A 193 11.32 -11.05 10.84
C LYS A 193 11.32 -11.82 9.53
N LEU A 194 12.48 -12.29 9.10
CA LEU A 194 12.59 -13.10 7.90
C LEU A 194 11.86 -14.42 8.09
N VAL A 195 10.90 -14.71 7.21
CA VAL A 195 10.15 -15.98 7.22
C VAL A 195 10.30 -16.71 5.89
N GLY A 196 10.17 -18.03 5.96
CA GLY A 196 10.05 -18.87 4.77
C GLY A 196 8.72 -18.61 4.03
N GLY A 197 8.63 -19.11 2.80
CA GLY A 197 7.42 -18.99 1.98
C GLY A 197 7.31 -17.66 1.24
N ARG A 198 6.07 -17.27 0.90
CA ARG A 198 5.75 -16.07 0.11
C ARG A 198 4.72 -15.15 0.76
N ALA A 199 4.10 -15.56 1.86
CA ALA A 199 3.05 -14.81 2.54
C ALA A 199 3.62 -13.99 3.70
N ILE A 200 3.04 -12.82 3.93
CA ILE A 200 3.38 -11.95 5.07
C ILE A 200 2.70 -12.50 6.31
N GLN A 201 3.44 -12.69 7.41
CA GLN A 201 2.82 -13.08 8.68
C GLN A 201 2.41 -11.84 9.46
N LEU A 202 1.14 -11.75 9.83
CA LEU A 202 0.58 -10.65 10.59
C LEU A 202 0.20 -11.12 12.01
N HIS A 203 0.42 -10.25 13.00
CA HIS A 203 0.01 -10.53 14.36
C HIS A 203 -1.53 -10.50 14.48
N PRO A 204 -2.19 -11.51 15.10
CA PRO A 204 -3.66 -11.60 15.10
C PRO A 204 -4.35 -10.41 15.80
N LEU A 205 -3.73 -9.84 16.84
CA LEU A 205 -4.33 -8.71 17.57
C LEU A 205 -4.39 -7.40 16.78
N VAL A 206 -3.63 -7.24 15.68
CA VAL A 206 -3.71 -6.01 14.85
C VAL A 206 -4.74 -6.13 13.73
N CYS A 207 -5.27 -7.32 13.46
CA CYS A 207 -6.26 -7.55 12.40
C CYS A 207 -7.50 -6.64 12.50
N PRO A 208 -8.09 -6.38 13.68
CA PRO A 208 -9.22 -5.45 13.78
C PRO A 208 -8.90 -4.04 13.27
N ALA A 209 -7.68 -3.54 13.56
CA ALA A 209 -7.25 -2.23 13.10
C ALA A 209 -7.08 -2.14 11.58
N PHE A 210 -6.72 -3.24 10.92
CA PHE A 210 -6.66 -3.30 9.45
C PHE A 210 -7.99 -3.72 8.81
N ASN A 211 -8.98 -4.08 9.63
CA ASN A 211 -10.19 -4.78 9.21
C ASN A 211 -9.86 -6.00 8.32
N ALA A 212 -8.79 -6.72 8.69
CA ALA A 212 -8.20 -7.79 7.89
C ALA A 212 -8.64 -9.16 8.39
N ASP A 213 -8.83 -10.08 7.44
CA ASP A 213 -9.00 -11.51 7.70
C ASP A 213 -7.94 -12.30 6.93
N PHE A 214 -8.04 -13.63 6.94
CA PHE A 214 -7.03 -14.54 6.37
C PHE A 214 -7.60 -15.44 5.27
N ASP A 215 -8.57 -14.95 4.50
CA ASP A 215 -9.25 -15.71 3.43
C ASP A 215 -8.65 -15.48 2.02
N GLY A 216 -7.59 -14.67 1.92
CA GLY A 216 -6.98 -14.25 0.66
C GLY A 216 -6.57 -12.78 0.62
N ASP A 217 -6.90 -12.05 1.68
CA ASP A 217 -6.49 -10.66 1.91
C ASP A 217 -4.99 -10.40 1.62
N GLN A 218 -4.73 -9.22 1.07
CA GLN A 218 -3.38 -8.78 0.68
C GLN A 218 -3.01 -7.47 1.36
N MET A 219 -1.74 -7.37 1.77
CA MET A 219 -1.18 -6.13 2.32
C MET A 219 -0.03 -5.62 1.46
N ALA A 220 0.04 -4.29 1.36
CA ALA A 220 1.18 -3.60 0.82
C ALA A 220 2.23 -3.38 1.92
N VAL A 221 3.50 -3.47 1.52
CA VAL A 221 4.68 -3.20 2.34
C VAL A 221 5.38 -1.98 1.77
N HIS A 222 5.82 -1.06 2.62
CA HIS A 222 6.65 0.09 2.24
C HIS A 222 7.87 0.19 3.16
N VAL A 223 9.04 0.49 2.59
CA VAL A 223 10.28 0.66 3.35
C VAL A 223 10.60 2.15 3.51
N PRO A 224 10.59 2.69 4.75
CA PRO A 224 11.07 4.05 5.01
C PRO A 224 12.59 4.10 4.80
N LEU A 225 13.07 5.04 3.99
CA LEU A 225 14.50 5.14 3.64
C LEU A 225 15.24 6.15 4.52
N ALA A 226 14.71 7.37 4.63
CA ALA A 226 15.30 8.44 5.42
C ALA A 226 15.29 8.12 6.92
N LEU A 227 16.28 8.62 7.66
CA LEU A 227 16.39 8.35 9.10
C LEU A 227 15.20 8.94 9.87
N GLU A 228 14.72 10.10 9.44
CA GLU A 228 13.54 10.78 9.97
C GLU A 228 12.30 9.89 9.77
N ALA A 229 12.12 9.33 8.58
CA ALA A 229 10.98 8.45 8.27
C ALA A 229 11.05 7.13 9.06
N GLN A 230 12.24 6.57 9.27
CA GLN A 230 12.43 5.39 10.12
C GLN A 230 12.12 5.71 11.59
N THR A 231 12.49 6.91 12.04
CA THR A 231 12.22 7.39 13.41
C THR A 231 10.73 7.62 13.62
N GLU A 232 10.04 8.27 12.69
CA GLU A 232 8.58 8.43 12.71
C GLU A 232 7.88 7.08 12.73
N ALA A 233 8.31 6.13 11.89
CA ALA A 233 7.76 4.78 11.86
C ALA A 233 7.88 4.10 13.24
N ARG A 234 9.05 4.19 13.88
CA ARG A 234 9.34 3.57 15.18
C ARG A 234 8.63 4.25 16.35
N MET A 235 8.58 5.58 16.37
CA MET A 235 8.03 6.32 17.50
C MET A 235 6.50 6.48 17.40
N LEU A 236 5.99 6.82 16.22
CA LEU A 236 4.60 7.22 16.03
C LEU A 236 3.73 6.08 15.48
N MET A 237 4.27 5.26 14.58
CA MET A 237 3.47 4.30 13.82
C MET A 237 3.61 2.85 14.27
N LEU A 238 4.54 2.55 15.18
CA LEU A 238 4.77 1.19 15.67
C LEU A 238 3.48 0.60 16.24
N ALA A 239 3.16 -0.64 15.84
CA ALA A 239 1.90 -1.26 16.22
C ALA A 239 1.69 -1.30 17.74
N SER A 240 2.74 -1.59 18.51
CA SER A 240 2.69 -1.63 19.99
C SER A 240 2.36 -0.28 20.64
N ASN A 241 2.55 0.84 19.95
CA ASN A 241 2.25 2.18 20.48
C ASN A 241 0.80 2.59 20.16
N ASN A 242 0.14 1.87 19.26
CA ASN A 242 -1.16 2.22 18.69
C ASN A 242 -2.26 1.24 19.12
N ILE A 243 -2.41 1.09 20.44
CA ILE A 243 -3.35 0.11 21.05
C ILE A 243 -4.78 0.66 21.18
N LEU A 244 -4.94 1.99 21.19
CA LEU A 244 -6.23 2.65 21.37
C LEU A 244 -6.78 3.18 20.04
N SER A 245 -8.10 3.11 19.89
CA SER A 245 -8.85 3.80 18.86
C SER A 245 -8.69 5.32 19.03
N PRO A 246 -8.22 6.06 18.01
CA PRO A 246 -8.12 7.51 18.10
C PRO A 246 -9.48 8.21 18.19
N ALA A 247 -10.57 7.53 17.82
CA ALA A 247 -11.91 8.10 17.80
C ALA A 247 -12.63 7.98 19.16
N THR A 248 -12.47 6.84 19.84
CA THR A 248 -13.21 6.53 21.08
C THR A 248 -12.31 6.46 22.32
N GLY A 249 -10.99 6.28 22.15
CA GLY A 249 -10.06 6.01 23.25
C GLY A 249 -10.10 4.57 23.77
N GLU A 250 -10.99 3.73 23.23
CA GLU A 250 -11.10 2.32 23.63
C GLU A 250 -10.00 1.46 22.99
N PRO A 251 -9.56 0.36 23.63
CA PRO A 251 -8.61 -0.55 23.04
C PRO A 251 -9.14 -1.19 21.75
N ILE A 252 -8.38 -1.07 20.66
CA ILE A 252 -8.69 -1.73 19.37
C ILE A 252 -8.02 -3.09 19.25
N VAL A 253 -6.99 -3.33 20.06
CA VAL A 253 -6.14 -4.52 20.06
C VAL A 253 -6.65 -5.48 21.14
N THR A 254 -7.91 -5.90 21.01
CA THR A 254 -8.55 -6.81 21.95
C THR A 254 -8.44 -8.25 21.47
N PRO A 255 -8.32 -9.23 22.40
CA PRO A 255 -8.46 -10.64 22.05
C PRO A 255 -9.76 -10.89 21.30
N SER A 256 -9.70 -11.70 20.24
CA SER A 256 -10.84 -12.07 19.41
C SER A 256 -11.00 -13.59 19.33
N GLN A 257 -12.22 -14.04 19.05
CA GLN A 257 -12.59 -15.43 18.75
C GLN A 257 -11.87 -16.44 19.65
N ASP A 258 -10.88 -17.17 19.14
CA ASP A 258 -10.14 -18.23 19.84
C ASP A 258 -9.52 -17.78 21.16
N MET A 259 -8.97 -16.55 21.22
CA MET A 259 -8.36 -16.05 22.44
C MET A 259 -9.40 -15.79 23.54
N VAL A 260 -10.59 -15.33 23.15
CA VAL A 260 -11.72 -15.11 24.06
C VAL A 260 -12.28 -16.45 24.51
N LEU A 261 -12.47 -17.39 23.59
CA LEU A 261 -12.98 -18.73 23.89
C LEU A 261 -12.04 -19.48 24.84
N GLY A 262 -10.72 -19.44 24.60
CA GLY A 262 -9.73 -20.06 25.48
C GLY A 262 -9.73 -19.44 26.88
N SER A 263 -9.74 -18.11 26.96
CA SER A 263 -9.81 -17.40 28.25
C SER A 263 -11.11 -17.70 28.99
N TYR A 264 -12.24 -17.75 28.27
CA TYR A 264 -13.55 -18.09 28.83
C TYR A 264 -13.57 -19.53 29.35
N TYR A 265 -13.07 -20.48 28.56
CA TYR A 265 -13.01 -21.89 28.95
C TYR A 265 -12.19 -22.09 30.23
N LEU A 266 -11.05 -21.39 30.36
CA LEU A 266 -10.18 -21.45 31.54
C LEU A 266 -10.74 -20.73 32.79
N THR A 267 -11.66 -19.80 32.61
CA THR A 267 -12.19 -18.97 33.72
C THR A 267 -13.65 -19.25 34.08
N ALA A 268 -14.33 -20.09 33.30
CA ALA A 268 -15.69 -20.51 33.55
C ALA A 268 -15.77 -21.48 34.74
N LEU A 269 -16.77 -21.30 35.59
CA LEU A 269 -17.09 -22.29 36.62
C LEU A 269 -17.68 -23.54 35.95
N GLN A 270 -17.10 -24.70 36.23
CA GLN A 270 -17.66 -25.95 35.75
C GLN A 270 -19.08 -26.17 36.29
N PRO A 271 -20.02 -26.71 35.49
CA PRO A 271 -21.39 -26.96 35.93
C PRO A 271 -21.49 -27.85 37.17
N ASN A 272 -20.54 -28.76 37.35
CA ASN A 272 -20.47 -29.70 38.47
C ASN A 272 -19.56 -29.21 39.60
N PHE A 273 -19.10 -27.96 39.55
CA PHE A 273 -18.24 -27.40 40.58
C PHE A 273 -19.03 -27.21 41.88
N LYS A 274 -18.69 -28.01 42.88
CA LYS A 274 -19.18 -27.83 44.26
C LYS A 274 -18.15 -27.01 45.02
N LYS A 275 -18.57 -25.86 45.56
CA LYS A 275 -17.73 -25.06 46.44
C LYS A 275 -17.32 -25.93 47.64
N PRO A 276 -16.03 -26.01 47.99
CA PRO A 276 -15.59 -26.78 49.16
C PRO A 276 -16.24 -26.21 50.43
N ASN A 277 -16.55 -27.09 51.37
CA ASN A 277 -17.11 -26.70 52.67
C ASN A 277 -16.06 -25.93 53.48
N PHE A 278 -16.52 -25.03 54.36
CA PHE A 278 -15.61 -24.31 55.26
C PHE A 278 -14.84 -25.31 56.14
N GLY A 279 -13.50 -25.25 56.09
CA GLY A 279 -12.61 -26.18 56.80
C GLY A 279 -12.14 -27.41 55.98
N ASP A 280 -12.59 -27.56 54.74
CA ASP A 280 -12.09 -28.60 53.83
C ASP A 280 -10.81 -28.13 53.12
N ASN A 281 -9.67 -28.66 53.58
CA ASN A 281 -8.34 -28.33 53.06
C ASN A 281 -7.85 -29.31 51.97
N GLN A 282 -8.68 -30.27 51.51
CA GLN A 282 -8.24 -31.31 50.59
C GLN A 282 -7.84 -30.79 49.19
N LYS A 283 -8.35 -29.63 48.80
CA LYS A 283 -8.05 -28.96 47.51
C LYS A 283 -7.47 -27.56 47.72
N THR A 284 -6.78 -27.35 48.83
CA THR A 284 -6.07 -26.12 49.14
C THR A 284 -4.61 -26.29 48.75
N TYR A 285 -4.09 -25.36 47.96
CA TYR A 285 -2.72 -25.34 47.48
C TYR A 285 -2.00 -24.12 48.06
N ALA A 286 -0.70 -24.23 48.35
CA ALA A 286 0.06 -23.14 48.95
C ALA A 286 0.52 -22.13 47.90
N SER A 287 0.71 -22.56 46.65
CA SER A 287 1.16 -21.72 45.54
C SER A 287 0.50 -22.09 44.20
N LEU A 288 0.66 -21.22 43.20
CA LEU A 288 0.27 -21.54 41.82
C LEU A 288 1.06 -22.73 41.25
N GLU A 289 2.33 -22.88 41.65
CA GLU A 289 3.19 -23.98 41.22
C GLU A 289 2.63 -25.33 41.69
N ASP A 290 2.15 -25.40 42.93
CA ASP A 290 1.50 -26.61 43.45
C ASP A 290 0.24 -26.98 42.67
N VAL A 291 -0.54 -25.97 42.24
CA VAL A 291 -1.73 -26.17 41.40
C VAL A 291 -1.33 -26.72 40.03
N ILE A 292 -0.27 -26.18 39.43
CA ILE A 292 0.25 -26.65 38.13
C ILE A 292 0.74 -28.10 38.25
N PHE A 293 1.51 -28.43 39.29
CA PHE A 293 1.95 -29.82 39.52
C PHE A 293 0.76 -30.77 39.73
N ALA A 294 -0.26 -30.36 40.49
CA ALA A 294 -1.45 -31.16 40.70
C ALA A 294 -2.27 -31.34 39.42
N PHE A 295 -2.28 -30.35 38.52
CA PHE A 295 -2.88 -30.43 37.20
C PHE A 295 -2.10 -31.40 36.29
N GLU A 296 -0.77 -31.31 36.26
CA GLU A 296 0.10 -32.20 35.49
C GLU A 296 -0.01 -33.67 35.95
N ASP A 297 -0.11 -33.91 37.26
CA ASP A 297 -0.36 -35.23 37.85
C ASP A 297 -1.83 -35.68 37.74
N LYS A 298 -2.66 -34.92 37.00
CA LYS A 298 -4.08 -35.20 36.73
C LYS A 298 -4.96 -35.32 37.98
N ARG A 299 -4.54 -34.72 39.10
CA ARG A 299 -5.34 -34.63 40.33
C ARG A 299 -6.40 -33.53 40.25
N VAL A 300 -6.15 -32.53 39.41
CA VAL A 300 -7.05 -31.41 39.10
C VAL A 300 -7.29 -31.36 37.60
N GLY A 301 -8.53 -31.08 37.18
CA GLY A 301 -8.88 -30.87 35.77
C GLY A 301 -8.84 -29.39 35.39
N LEU A 302 -8.94 -29.10 34.09
CA LEU A 302 -9.19 -27.75 33.57
C LEU A 302 -10.58 -27.26 33.97
#